data_AF-A0A938F1G6-F1
#
_entry.id   AF-A0A938F1G6-F1
#
_cell.length_a   1.000
_cell.length_b   1.000
_cell.length_c   1.000
_cell.angle_alpha   90.00
_cell.angle_beta   90.00
_cell.angle_gamma   90.00
#
_symmetry.space_group_name_H-M   'P 1'
#
loop_
_entity.id
_entity.type
_entity.pdbx_description
1 polymer ?
#
loop_
_entity_poly.entity_id
_entity_poly.type
_entity_poly.pdbx_seq_one_letter_code
_entity_poly.pdbx_strand_id
1 'polypeptide(L)'
;MKKVFFITIISISLALIIFSLVSSGCGKIISIEGVELRKVEKAKKEPLEEEKNIEFTPEGSLSIGSFVLFGKYQVESEDPIPILWRVIENKSHYRGNVNPDEKHMTLLAEYIIDLRGFDAEEPESEWEFRAKYGNNRYRFSTLRQWLNSSKKAYNWWEPQHETDAEPVDENFKSNRPTGYEDKDGFLNSFTPEELGLILDTNLECGINSNADGGGIEVVTDKIFLLSLTEVGLSEEESKNYFEGNPFVIFNSYESRLAIISLQCYENTESVQKSRTPEASYGWWLRSPYSWGEYDVWNVDNQGKAEHRRAHLDAFGVRPALNIKYEGLTFLGSGTIDDPYIIE
;
A
#
# COMPACT_ATOMS: atom_id res chain seq x y z
N MET A 1 13.14 -23.59 -36.41
CA MET A 1 12.44 -24.87 -36.20
C MET A 1 12.98 -25.53 -34.95
N LYS A 2 12.11 -25.72 -33.94
CA LYS A 2 12.09 -26.76 -32.88
C LYS A 2 13.34 -26.93 -32.00
N LYS A 3 13.26 -27.20 -30.69
CA LYS A 3 12.25 -27.26 -29.62
C LYS A 3 13.12 -27.67 -28.41
N VAL A 4 13.12 -26.96 -27.29
CA VAL A 4 13.70 -27.44 -26.03
C VAL A 4 12.55 -27.85 -25.11
N PHE A 5 12.69 -29.06 -24.56
CA PHE A 5 11.72 -29.76 -23.72
C PHE A 5 11.62 -29.12 -22.33
N PHE A 6 10.40 -28.96 -21.83
CA PHE A 6 10.14 -28.69 -20.41
C PHE A 6 10.00 -30.02 -19.65
N ILE A 7 10.76 -30.14 -18.56
CA ILE A 7 10.64 -31.19 -17.55
C ILE A 7 9.56 -30.76 -16.56
N THR A 8 8.55 -31.61 -16.37
CA THR A 8 7.53 -31.43 -15.32
C THR A 8 7.95 -32.25 -14.09
N ILE A 9 8.25 -31.57 -12.99
CA ILE A 9 8.35 -32.17 -11.65
C ILE A 9 6.92 -32.28 -11.12
N ILE A 10 6.40 -33.50 -11.04
CA ILE A 10 5.13 -33.80 -10.35
C ILE A 10 5.46 -33.91 -8.86
N SER A 11 4.89 -33.01 -8.07
CA SER A 11 5.01 -32.98 -6.62
C SER A 11 4.41 -34.24 -6.00
N ILE A 12 5.28 -34.99 -5.32
CA ILE A 12 4.99 -36.11 -4.44
C ILE A 12 4.40 -35.53 -3.16
N SER A 13 3.07 -35.51 -3.03
CA SER A 13 2.37 -35.26 -1.75
C SER A 13 0.92 -35.72 -1.82
N LEU A 14 0.68 -36.99 -2.17
CA LEU A 14 -0.63 -37.62 -1.96
C LEU A 14 -0.51 -39.16 -1.95
N ALA A 15 0.40 -39.69 -1.15
CA ALA A 15 0.61 -41.14 -1.02
C ALA A 15 0.73 -41.62 0.43
N LEU A 16 0.15 -40.89 1.40
CA LEU A 16 0.26 -41.22 2.82
C LEU A 16 -1.06 -41.37 3.58
N ILE A 17 -2.20 -41.34 2.90
CA ILE A 17 -3.48 -41.64 3.52
C ILE A 17 -4.17 -42.67 2.63
N ILE A 18 -4.53 -43.82 3.21
CA ILE A 18 -5.02 -45.05 2.57
C ILE A 18 -3.92 -46.06 2.21
N PHE A 19 -3.12 -46.47 3.19
CA PHE A 19 -2.68 -47.88 3.29
C PHE A 19 -2.53 -48.27 4.76
N SER A 20 -3.65 -48.18 5.47
CA SER A 20 -3.80 -48.71 6.83
C SER A 20 -5.27 -49.02 7.00
N LEU A 21 -5.74 -50.13 6.41
CA LEU A 21 -6.85 -50.95 6.91
C LEU A 21 -7.07 -52.17 6.00
N VAL A 22 -6.49 -53.28 6.47
CA VAL A 22 -7.10 -54.62 6.57
C VAL A 22 -7.60 -55.28 5.28
N SER A 23 -6.77 -56.21 4.78
CA SER A 23 -7.24 -57.39 4.08
C SER A 23 -8.00 -58.34 5.04
N SER A 24 -9.07 -58.90 4.49
CA SER A 24 -9.76 -60.14 4.86
C SER A 24 -10.59 -60.17 6.14
N GLY A 25 -11.92 -60.22 5.96
CA GLY A 25 -12.80 -61.00 6.84
C GLY A 25 -14.11 -60.33 7.21
N CYS A 26 -15.11 -60.46 6.33
CA CYS A 26 -16.54 -60.40 6.65
C CYS A 26 -17.15 -59.03 7.02
N GLY A 27 -18.17 -58.62 6.26
CA GLY A 27 -19.26 -57.77 6.75
C GLY A 27 -19.26 -56.32 6.26
N LYS A 28 -20.24 -56.03 5.41
CA LYS A 28 -20.78 -54.70 5.02
C LYS A 28 -19.87 -53.81 4.16
N ILE A 29 -20.10 -53.90 2.85
CA ILE A 29 -19.84 -52.83 1.90
C ILE A 29 -20.75 -51.66 2.29
N ILE A 30 -20.17 -50.58 2.81
CA ILE A 30 -20.84 -49.27 2.81
C ILE A 30 -20.63 -48.72 1.41
N SER A 31 -21.67 -48.78 0.59
CA SER A 31 -21.73 -48.03 -0.66
C SER A 31 -21.77 -46.55 -0.32
N ILE A 32 -20.76 -45.79 -0.76
CA ILE A 32 -20.87 -44.35 -0.89
C ILE A 32 -21.09 -44.09 -2.37
N GLU A 33 -22.35 -44.18 -2.80
CA GLU A 33 -22.80 -43.58 -4.06
C GLU A 33 -22.87 -42.06 -3.88
N GLY A 34 -22.24 -41.33 -4.80
CA GLY A 34 -22.41 -39.88 -4.92
C GLY A 34 -21.34 -39.03 -4.25
N VAL A 35 -20.09 -39.12 -4.72
CA VAL A 35 -19.16 -37.98 -4.65
C VAL A 35 -18.52 -37.81 -6.02
N GLU A 36 -19.15 -37.01 -6.88
CA GLU A 36 -18.42 -36.43 -8.01
C GLU A 36 -17.42 -35.42 -7.44
N LEU A 37 -16.14 -35.77 -7.45
CA LEU A 37 -15.07 -34.79 -7.27
C LEU A 37 -15.08 -33.88 -8.50
N ARG A 38 -15.85 -32.79 -8.43
CA ARG A 38 -15.70 -31.69 -9.39
C ARG A 38 -14.31 -31.11 -9.20
N LYS A 39 -13.49 -31.24 -10.24
CA LYS A 39 -12.27 -30.46 -10.39
C LYS A 39 -12.71 -29.00 -10.33
N VAL A 40 -12.39 -28.30 -9.25
CA VAL A 40 -12.49 -26.84 -9.22
C VAL A 40 -11.39 -26.37 -10.15
N GLU A 41 -11.73 -26.19 -11.43
CA GLU A 41 -10.91 -25.36 -12.29
C GLU A 41 -10.93 -23.98 -11.66
N LYS A 42 -9.78 -23.55 -11.14
CA LYS A 42 -9.56 -22.14 -10.82
C LYS A 42 -10.01 -21.38 -12.05
N ALA A 43 -11.09 -20.61 -11.93
CA ALA A 43 -11.49 -19.68 -12.95
C ALA A 43 -10.29 -18.77 -13.19
N LYS A 44 -9.55 -19.02 -14.28
CA LYS A 44 -8.72 -17.99 -14.86
C LYS A 44 -9.71 -16.93 -15.27
N LYS A 45 -9.68 -15.78 -14.58
CA LYS A 45 -10.31 -14.58 -15.08
C LYS A 45 -9.60 -14.31 -16.41
N GLU A 46 -10.24 -14.66 -17.53
CA GLU A 46 -9.71 -14.32 -18.83
C GLU A 46 -9.59 -12.79 -18.88
N PRO A 47 -8.44 -12.24 -19.28
CA PRO A 47 -8.34 -10.81 -19.52
C PRO A 47 -9.36 -10.47 -20.60
N LEU A 48 -10.20 -9.45 -20.33
CA LEU A 48 -11.12 -8.92 -21.33
C LEU A 48 -10.31 -8.44 -22.54
N GLU A 49 -10.34 -9.19 -23.63
CA GLU A 49 -9.85 -8.71 -24.93
C GLU A 49 -10.84 -7.70 -25.49
N GLU A 50 -10.57 -6.40 -25.28
CA GLU A 50 -10.74 -5.29 -26.24
C GLU A 50 -10.63 -3.93 -25.53
N GLU A 51 -9.42 -3.41 -25.35
CA GLU A 51 -9.19 -1.96 -25.37
C GLU A 51 -7.91 -1.67 -26.16
N LYS A 52 -8.07 -1.54 -27.48
CA LYS A 52 -7.06 -0.89 -28.31
C LYS A 52 -7.02 0.59 -27.91
N ASN A 53 -5.97 0.97 -27.19
CA ASN A 53 -5.36 2.31 -27.06
C ASN A 53 -6.09 3.48 -27.75
N ILE A 54 -7.21 3.90 -27.17
CA ILE A 54 -7.57 5.31 -27.09
C ILE A 54 -7.60 5.56 -25.60
N GLU A 55 -6.73 6.43 -25.11
CA GLU A 55 -6.69 6.87 -23.72
C GLU A 55 -7.98 7.63 -23.41
N PHE A 56 -9.04 6.88 -23.09
CA PHE A 56 -10.36 7.42 -22.79
C PHE A 56 -10.36 7.96 -21.37
N THR A 57 -10.47 9.28 -21.24
CA THR A 57 -10.75 9.95 -19.97
C THR A 57 -12.26 10.02 -19.78
N PRO A 58 -12.84 9.44 -18.71
CA PRO A 58 -14.27 9.57 -18.43
C PRO A 58 -14.70 11.03 -18.30
N GLU A 59 -15.93 11.32 -18.70
CA GLU A 59 -16.50 12.66 -18.58
C GLU A 59 -16.46 13.15 -17.12
N GLY A 60 -15.93 14.36 -16.91
CA GLY A 60 -15.74 14.97 -15.59
C GLY A 60 -14.50 14.47 -14.83
N SER A 61 -13.79 13.46 -15.33
CA SER A 61 -12.52 13.02 -14.78
C SER A 61 -11.34 13.75 -15.41
N LEU A 62 -10.18 13.65 -14.76
CA LEU A 62 -8.89 14.08 -15.26
C LEU A 62 -8.16 12.93 -15.99
N SER A 63 -7.27 13.27 -16.92
CA SER A 63 -6.44 12.31 -17.64
C SER A 63 -5.36 11.71 -16.73
N ILE A 64 -5.01 10.44 -16.93
CA ILE A 64 -3.88 9.81 -16.23
C ILE A 64 -2.61 10.61 -16.52
N GLY A 65 -1.80 10.83 -15.48
CA GLY A 65 -0.57 11.62 -15.55
C GLY A 65 -0.74 13.13 -15.39
N SER A 66 -1.98 13.64 -15.38
CA SER A 66 -2.22 15.05 -15.03
C SER A 66 -2.05 15.31 -13.53
N PHE A 67 -1.84 16.58 -13.19
CA PHE A 67 -1.57 17.02 -11.83
C PHE A 67 -2.72 17.85 -11.25
N VAL A 68 -2.97 17.70 -9.95
CA VAL A 68 -3.99 18.45 -9.21
C VAL A 68 -3.43 18.87 -7.84
N LEU A 69 -3.74 20.10 -7.42
CA LEU A 69 -3.50 20.58 -6.06
C LEU A 69 -4.70 20.24 -5.19
N PHE A 70 -4.46 19.55 -4.07
CA PHE A 70 -5.52 19.10 -3.18
C PHE A 70 -5.00 18.88 -1.76
N GLY A 71 -5.64 19.49 -0.76
CA GLY A 71 -5.17 19.44 0.63
C GLY A 71 -3.85 20.17 0.83
N LYS A 72 -3.43 20.27 2.09
CA LYS A 72 -2.14 20.85 2.48
C LYS A 72 -1.40 19.97 3.47
N TYR A 73 -0.09 20.13 3.55
CA TYR A 73 0.75 19.43 4.50
C TYR A 73 1.83 20.34 5.09
N GLN A 74 2.16 20.09 6.37
CA GLN A 74 3.25 20.68 7.14
C GLN A 74 4.12 19.54 7.64
N VAL A 75 5.41 19.59 7.34
CA VAL A 75 6.39 18.56 7.71
C VAL A 75 6.76 18.72 9.18
N GLU A 76 7.15 19.92 9.60
CA GLU A 76 7.55 20.19 10.98
C GLU A 76 6.82 21.38 11.60
N SER A 77 7.22 22.60 11.25
CA SER A 77 6.73 23.84 11.87
C SER A 77 6.53 24.99 10.88
N GLU A 78 6.95 24.79 9.62
CA GLU A 78 6.73 25.70 8.51
C GLU A 78 5.24 25.77 8.12
N ASP A 79 4.80 26.84 7.46
CA ASP A 79 3.40 26.93 7.03
C ASP A 79 3.01 25.75 6.11
N PRO A 80 1.81 25.17 6.29
CA PRO A 80 1.36 24.08 5.43
C PRO A 80 1.15 24.55 3.98
N ILE A 81 1.68 23.80 3.01
CA ILE A 81 1.56 24.12 1.58
C ILE A 81 0.69 23.09 0.85
N PRO A 82 0.09 23.46 -0.29
CA PRO A 82 -0.67 22.54 -1.12
C PRO A 82 0.12 21.29 -1.52
N ILE A 83 -0.53 20.12 -1.46
CA ILE A 83 0.06 18.87 -1.93
C ILE A 83 -0.20 18.75 -3.43
N LEU A 84 0.85 18.44 -4.20
CA LEU A 84 0.74 18.11 -5.62
C LEU A 84 0.47 16.61 -5.78
N TRP A 85 -0.66 16.29 -6.40
CA TRP A 85 -1.06 14.92 -6.69
C TRP A 85 -1.03 14.64 -8.18
N ARG A 86 -0.66 13.40 -8.54
CA ARG A 86 -0.74 12.88 -9.89
C ARG A 86 -1.93 11.93 -10.00
N VAL A 87 -2.71 12.06 -11.08
CA VAL A 87 -3.79 11.11 -11.41
C VAL A 87 -3.14 9.81 -11.91
N ILE A 88 -3.30 8.72 -11.18
CA ILE A 88 -2.73 7.42 -11.55
C ILE A 88 -3.76 6.42 -12.10
N GLU A 89 -5.04 6.67 -11.86
CA GLU A 89 -6.17 5.97 -12.48
C GLU A 89 -7.38 6.89 -12.56
N ASN A 90 -8.13 6.81 -13.65
CA ASN A 90 -9.36 7.59 -13.86
C ASN A 90 -10.60 6.73 -14.19
N LYS A 91 -10.45 5.41 -14.29
CA LYS A 91 -11.53 4.44 -14.59
C LYS A 91 -11.97 3.62 -13.38
N SER A 92 -11.73 4.10 -12.17
CA SER A 92 -12.09 3.43 -10.89
C SER A 92 -11.33 2.12 -10.65
N HIS A 93 -10.01 2.22 -10.39
CA HIS A 93 -9.14 1.07 -10.05
C HIS A 93 -9.75 0.17 -8.98
N TYR A 94 -10.33 0.82 -7.97
CA TYR A 94 -10.93 0.22 -6.78
C TYR A 94 -12.43 -0.03 -6.94
N ARG A 95 -12.92 -0.28 -8.16
CA ARG A 95 -14.34 -0.61 -8.37
C ARG A 95 -14.71 -1.87 -7.58
N GLY A 96 -15.67 -1.72 -6.66
CA GLY A 96 -16.09 -2.76 -5.70
C GLY A 96 -15.43 -2.63 -4.31
N ASN A 97 -14.38 -1.82 -4.23
CA ASN A 97 -13.66 -1.49 -3.00
C ASN A 97 -13.95 -0.06 -2.53
N VAL A 98 -14.51 0.77 -3.41
CA VAL A 98 -15.12 2.07 -3.13
C VAL A 98 -16.63 1.96 -3.39
N ASN A 99 -17.44 2.86 -2.84
CA ASN A 99 -18.87 2.96 -3.14
C ASN A 99 -19.07 2.91 -4.68
N PRO A 100 -19.76 1.88 -5.21
CA PRO A 100 -19.89 1.67 -6.66
C PRO A 100 -20.70 2.77 -7.37
N ASP A 101 -21.48 3.54 -6.63
CA ASP A 101 -22.28 4.65 -7.16
C ASP A 101 -21.44 5.93 -7.33
N GLU A 102 -20.25 6.00 -6.72
CA GLU A 102 -19.39 7.18 -6.74
C GLU A 102 -18.35 7.09 -7.87
N LYS A 103 -18.42 8.05 -8.79
CA LYS A 103 -17.38 8.26 -9.80
C LYS A 103 -16.14 8.85 -9.15
N HIS A 104 -15.02 8.13 -9.25
CA HIS A 104 -13.78 8.52 -8.58
C HIS A 104 -12.55 8.28 -9.43
N MET A 105 -11.51 9.05 -9.13
CA MET A 105 -10.16 8.89 -9.64
C MET A 105 -9.19 8.63 -8.49
N THR A 106 -8.11 7.91 -8.78
CA THR A 106 -7.06 7.63 -7.81
C THR A 106 -5.91 8.61 -8.01
N LEU A 107 -5.54 9.27 -6.92
CA LEU A 107 -4.45 10.22 -6.84
C LEU A 107 -3.29 9.60 -6.06
N LEU A 108 -2.06 9.90 -6.46
CA LEU A 108 -0.83 9.60 -5.73
C LEU A 108 -0.05 10.88 -5.53
N ALA A 109 0.48 11.10 -4.33
CA ALA A 109 1.37 12.23 -4.08
C ALA A 109 2.54 12.19 -5.07
N GLU A 110 2.73 13.28 -5.81
CA GLU A 110 3.79 13.35 -6.82
C GLU A 110 5.17 13.15 -6.19
N TYR A 111 5.36 13.81 -5.05
CA TYR A 111 6.57 13.79 -4.25
C TYR A 111 6.37 13.00 -2.97
N ILE A 112 7.48 12.57 -2.38
CA ILE A 112 7.52 12.10 -0.98
C ILE A 112 7.25 13.31 -0.08
N ILE A 113 6.19 13.23 0.72
CA ILE A 113 5.69 14.36 1.52
C ILE A 113 6.40 14.49 2.87
N ASP A 114 6.89 13.37 3.41
CA ASP A 114 7.60 13.33 4.68
C ASP A 114 8.51 12.09 4.77
N LEU A 115 9.42 12.07 5.75
CA LEU A 115 10.25 10.92 6.12
C LEU A 115 9.84 10.45 7.51
N ARG A 116 9.13 9.32 7.58
CA ARG A 116 8.61 8.76 8.84
C ARG A 116 8.75 7.24 8.85
N GLY A 117 8.81 6.67 10.06
CA GLY A 117 8.75 5.23 10.26
C GLY A 117 7.36 4.69 9.92
N PHE A 118 7.32 3.49 9.35
CA PHE A 118 6.06 2.79 9.05
C PHE A 118 5.33 2.43 10.35
N ASP A 119 6.08 1.95 11.33
CA ASP A 119 5.57 1.57 12.65
C ASP A 119 6.66 1.67 13.71
N ALA A 120 6.28 2.03 14.93
CA ALA A 120 7.19 2.14 16.07
C ALA A 120 7.70 0.77 16.54
N GLU A 121 8.88 0.75 17.18
CA GLU A 121 9.33 -0.40 17.96
C GLU A 121 8.28 -0.76 19.03
N GLU A 122 8.10 -2.05 19.34
CA GLU A 122 7.13 -2.53 20.35
C GLU A 122 7.84 -3.12 21.60
N PRO A 123 8.50 -2.35 22.49
CA PRO A 123 9.43 -2.90 23.48
C PRO A 123 8.89 -4.02 24.39
N GLU A 124 7.58 -4.03 24.62
CA GLU A 124 6.88 -5.02 25.46
C GLU A 124 6.45 -6.28 24.68
N SER A 125 6.78 -6.37 23.39
CA SER A 125 6.45 -7.51 22.53
C SER A 125 7.32 -8.73 22.85
N GLU A 126 6.69 -9.89 23.03
CA GLU A 126 7.40 -11.17 23.19
C GLU A 126 8.10 -11.64 21.89
N TRP A 127 7.80 -10.99 20.76
CA TRP A 127 8.45 -11.22 19.48
C TRP A 127 9.70 -10.36 19.39
N GLU A 128 10.87 -10.96 19.65
CA GLU A 128 12.16 -10.26 19.77
C GLU A 128 12.41 -9.20 18.68
N PHE A 129 12.04 -9.49 17.43
CA PHE A 129 12.27 -8.56 16.34
C PHE A 129 11.19 -7.49 16.19
N ARG A 130 9.92 -7.74 16.51
CA ARG A 130 8.91 -6.66 16.59
C ARG A 130 9.23 -5.71 17.73
N ALA A 131 9.72 -6.25 18.85
CA ALA A 131 10.18 -5.46 19.98
C ALA A 131 11.29 -4.47 19.65
N LYS A 132 12.10 -4.77 18.63
CA LYS A 132 13.23 -3.94 18.22
C LYS A 132 12.99 -3.17 16.93
N TYR A 133 12.05 -3.60 16.09
CA TYR A 133 11.97 -3.14 14.71
C TYR A 133 10.56 -2.76 14.23
N GLY A 134 9.55 -2.93 15.08
CA GLY A 134 8.14 -2.62 14.81
C GLY A 134 7.38 -3.69 14.05
N ASN A 135 6.12 -3.42 13.74
CA ASN A 135 5.21 -4.33 13.06
C ASN A 135 5.11 -4.05 11.56
N ASN A 136 5.19 -5.10 10.73
CA ASN A 136 4.97 -4.93 9.30
C ASN A 136 3.51 -5.07 8.85
N ARG A 137 2.58 -5.34 9.78
CA ARG A 137 1.17 -5.52 9.46
C ARG A 137 0.47 -4.17 9.33
N TYR A 138 0.08 -3.81 8.09
CA TYR A 138 -0.44 -2.48 7.78
C TYR A 138 -1.62 -2.00 8.64
N ARG A 139 -2.52 -2.92 9.05
CA ARG A 139 -3.63 -2.59 9.95
C ARG A 139 -3.17 -1.90 11.23
N PHE A 140 -2.06 -2.36 11.81
CA PHE A 140 -1.53 -1.89 13.08
C PHE A 140 -0.56 -0.74 12.91
N SER A 141 -0.07 -0.49 11.69
CA SER A 141 0.94 0.52 11.43
C SER A 141 0.54 1.91 11.95
N THR A 142 1.46 2.49 12.70
CA THR A 142 1.32 3.85 13.21
C THR A 142 1.15 4.87 12.06
N LEU A 143 1.85 4.64 10.94
CA LEU A 143 1.76 5.49 9.76
C LEU A 143 0.34 5.51 9.17
N ARG A 144 -0.38 4.37 9.18
CA ARG A 144 -1.78 4.31 8.73
C ARG A 144 -2.70 5.12 9.65
N GLN A 145 -2.54 5.01 10.97
CA GLN A 145 -3.33 5.77 11.94
C GLN A 145 -3.15 7.27 11.73
N TRP A 146 -1.91 7.73 11.59
CA TRP A 146 -1.59 9.13 11.37
C TRP A 146 -2.15 9.66 10.03
N LEU A 147 -1.95 8.90 8.93
CA LEU A 147 -2.47 9.26 7.60
C LEU A 147 -3.99 9.43 7.57
N ASN A 148 -4.72 8.73 8.44
CA ASN A 148 -6.19 8.74 8.47
C ASN A 148 -6.79 9.53 9.64
N SER A 149 -5.99 10.34 10.34
CA SER A 149 -6.48 11.14 11.47
C SER A 149 -6.63 12.61 11.13
N SER A 150 -7.75 13.20 11.55
CA SER A 150 -7.96 14.65 11.59
C SER A 150 -7.81 15.23 13.01
N LYS A 151 -7.38 14.42 13.98
CA LYS A 151 -7.17 14.87 15.36
C LYS A 151 -5.84 15.63 15.48
N LYS A 152 -5.74 16.46 16.51
CA LYS A 152 -4.52 17.21 16.84
C LYS A 152 -3.42 16.31 17.38
N ALA A 153 -2.19 16.83 17.41
CA ALA A 153 -1.05 16.28 18.11
C ALA A 153 -1.44 15.68 19.47
N TYR A 154 -0.84 14.53 19.80
CA TYR A 154 -1.04 13.73 21.02
C TYR A 154 -2.43 13.13 21.20
N ASN A 155 -3.33 13.26 20.21
CA ASN A 155 -4.72 12.78 20.32
C ASN A 155 -5.12 11.79 19.22
N TRP A 156 -4.26 11.59 18.21
CA TRP A 156 -4.57 10.76 17.07
C TRP A 156 -4.23 9.28 17.26
N TRP A 157 -3.15 8.99 17.99
CA TRP A 157 -2.66 7.62 18.18
C TRP A 157 -3.44 6.91 19.29
N GLU A 158 -3.74 5.64 19.07
CA GLU A 158 -4.21 4.71 20.09
C GLU A 158 -3.65 3.31 19.82
N PRO A 159 -3.36 2.51 20.86
CA PRO A 159 -2.80 1.18 20.69
C PRO A 159 -3.78 0.27 19.95
N GLN A 160 -3.32 -0.39 18.89
CA GLN A 160 -4.12 -1.31 18.06
C GLN A 160 -4.03 -2.77 18.51
N HIS A 161 -3.07 -3.09 19.38
CA HIS A 161 -2.91 -4.38 20.06
C HIS A 161 -2.19 -4.20 21.42
N GLU A 162 -2.04 -5.29 22.17
CA GLU A 162 -1.64 -5.26 23.59
C GLU A 162 -0.24 -4.69 23.86
N THR A 163 0.67 -4.82 22.89
CA THR A 163 2.08 -4.44 22.96
C THR A 163 2.43 -3.26 22.05
N ASP A 164 1.42 -2.64 21.45
CA ASP A 164 1.59 -1.50 20.55
C ASP A 164 2.16 -0.31 21.34
N ALA A 165 3.05 0.44 20.69
CA ALA A 165 3.81 1.49 21.34
C ALA A 165 3.65 2.82 20.60
N GLU A 166 3.63 3.90 21.37
CA GLU A 166 3.43 5.24 20.85
C GLU A 166 4.59 5.63 19.91
N PRO A 167 4.34 6.36 18.82
CA PRO A 167 5.37 6.75 17.84
C PRO A 167 6.18 7.95 18.31
N VAL A 168 6.71 7.85 19.53
CA VAL A 168 7.70 8.77 20.09
C VAL A 168 9.08 8.53 19.46
N ASP A 169 9.94 9.53 19.52
CA ASP A 169 11.30 9.48 18.99
C ASP A 169 12.10 8.24 19.43
N GLU A 170 11.96 7.83 20.69
CA GLU A 170 12.67 6.69 21.27
C GLU A 170 12.26 5.33 20.69
N ASN A 171 11.10 5.25 20.06
CA ASN A 171 10.61 4.03 19.44
C ASN A 171 10.93 3.96 17.94
N PHE A 172 11.84 4.82 17.45
CA PHE A 172 12.37 4.74 16.09
C PHE A 172 13.90 4.64 16.09
N LYS A 173 14.45 4.03 15.03
CA LYS A 173 15.86 3.56 14.97
C LYS A 173 16.90 4.52 15.52
N SER A 174 16.73 5.80 15.23
CA SER A 174 17.76 6.79 15.49
C SER A 174 17.67 7.42 16.88
N ASN A 175 16.59 7.19 17.65
CA ASN A 175 16.19 8.00 18.81
C ASN A 175 16.33 9.50 18.51
N ARG A 176 15.78 9.90 17.36
CA ARG A 176 15.87 11.26 16.78
C ARG A 176 14.47 11.80 16.58
N PRO A 177 14.31 13.12 16.40
CA PRO A 177 13.03 13.79 16.19
C PRO A 177 12.38 13.38 14.87
N THR A 178 11.86 12.16 14.85
CA THR A 178 11.19 11.53 13.71
C THR A 178 9.95 10.78 14.17
N GLY A 179 9.74 10.67 15.48
CA GLY A 179 8.44 10.48 16.08
C GLY A 179 7.46 11.55 15.60
N TYR A 180 6.18 11.22 15.68
CA TYR A 180 5.13 12.06 15.10
C TYR A 180 3.84 12.03 15.91
N GLU A 181 3.90 11.51 17.13
CA GLU A 181 2.85 11.66 18.14
C GLU A 181 2.55 13.14 18.40
N ASP A 182 3.56 13.99 18.33
CA ASP A 182 3.47 15.44 18.51
C ASP A 182 3.02 16.21 17.26
N LYS A 183 2.78 15.52 16.14
CA LYS A 183 2.25 16.08 14.90
C LYS A 183 0.74 15.96 14.84
N ASP A 184 0.11 16.95 14.23
CA ASP A 184 -1.30 16.81 13.86
C ASP A 184 -1.47 15.64 12.89
N GLY A 185 -2.60 14.93 12.99
CA GLY A 185 -2.93 13.89 12.03
C GLY A 185 -2.96 14.46 10.60
N PHE A 186 -2.59 13.65 9.61
CA PHE A 186 -2.41 14.10 8.22
C PHE A 186 -3.64 14.82 7.64
N LEU A 187 -4.84 14.36 7.97
CA LEU A 187 -6.10 14.94 7.50
C LEU A 187 -6.50 16.23 8.25
N ASN A 188 -5.73 16.68 9.24
CA ASN A 188 -6.04 17.90 10.00
C ASN A 188 -5.84 19.18 9.17
N SER A 189 -4.96 19.13 8.16
CA SER A 189 -4.64 20.27 7.28
C SER A 189 -5.53 20.36 6.03
N PHE A 190 -6.54 19.50 5.93
CA PHE A 190 -7.54 19.50 4.85
C PHE A 190 -8.79 20.28 5.28
N THR A 191 -9.40 21.01 4.35
CA THR A 191 -10.66 21.70 4.66
C THR A 191 -11.83 20.71 4.76
N PRO A 192 -12.94 21.07 5.44
CA PRO A 192 -14.14 20.23 5.46
C PRO A 192 -14.66 19.86 4.07
N GLU A 193 -14.56 20.77 3.11
CA GLU A 193 -14.95 20.55 1.72
C GLU A 193 -14.05 19.50 1.06
N GLU A 194 -12.72 19.62 1.22
CA GLU A 194 -11.76 18.64 0.71
C GLU A 194 -11.98 17.25 1.33
N LEU A 195 -12.16 17.18 2.66
CA LEU A 195 -12.47 15.93 3.36
C LEU A 195 -13.75 15.27 2.83
N GLY A 196 -14.74 16.07 2.43
CA GLY A 196 -15.98 15.59 1.81
C GLY A 196 -15.82 15.01 0.40
N LEU A 197 -14.67 15.22 -0.25
CA LEU A 197 -14.33 14.65 -1.55
C LEU A 197 -13.60 13.30 -1.45
N ILE A 198 -12.94 13.01 -0.33
CA ILE A 198 -12.14 11.80 -0.14
C ILE A 198 -13.01 10.61 0.22
N LEU A 199 -12.89 9.53 -0.54
CA LEU A 199 -13.69 8.33 -0.39
C LEU A 199 -13.02 7.30 0.53
N ASP A 200 -13.85 6.65 1.34
CA ASP A 200 -13.44 5.44 2.06
C ASP A 200 -13.19 4.32 1.05
N THR A 201 -12.01 3.70 1.15
CA THR A 201 -11.52 2.68 0.24
C THR A 201 -11.19 1.41 1.01
N ASN A 202 -11.81 0.30 0.64
CA ASN A 202 -11.48 -1.03 1.15
C ASN A 202 -10.22 -1.56 0.48
N LEU A 203 -9.14 -1.72 1.24
CA LEU A 203 -7.84 -2.12 0.72
C LEU A 203 -7.55 -3.54 1.16
N GLU A 204 -7.32 -4.41 0.18
CA GLU A 204 -6.74 -5.73 0.43
C GLU A 204 -5.26 -5.55 0.82
N CYS A 205 -4.91 -6.07 1.98
CA CYS A 205 -3.59 -5.96 2.59
C CYS A 205 -3.05 -7.35 2.88
N GLY A 206 -1.82 -7.62 2.45
CA GLY A 206 -1.13 -8.86 2.76
C GLY A 206 -0.91 -9.02 4.26
N ILE A 207 -0.86 -10.27 4.71
CA ILE A 207 -0.52 -10.63 6.09
C ILE A 207 0.78 -11.44 6.05
N ASN A 208 1.71 -11.17 6.97
CA ASN A 208 2.94 -11.94 7.07
C ASN A 208 2.61 -13.42 7.38
N SER A 209 3.14 -14.34 6.57
CA SER A 209 2.82 -15.77 6.67
C SER A 209 3.42 -16.46 7.90
N ASN A 210 4.55 -15.95 8.40
CA ASN A 210 5.31 -16.59 9.46
C ASN A 210 4.84 -16.15 10.85
N ALA A 211 4.52 -14.87 11.03
CA ALA A 211 4.09 -14.32 12.31
C ALA A 211 2.57 -14.27 12.49
N ASP A 212 1.81 -13.99 11.42
CA ASP A 212 0.39 -13.64 11.52
C ASP A 212 -0.54 -14.61 10.77
N GLY A 213 -0.02 -15.74 10.29
CA GLY A 213 -0.80 -16.81 9.65
C GLY A 213 -1.05 -16.64 8.15
N GLY A 214 -0.61 -15.51 7.56
CA GLY A 214 -0.67 -15.27 6.11
C GLY A 214 -2.06 -14.96 5.57
N GLY A 215 -2.13 -14.75 4.25
CA GLY A 215 -3.36 -14.39 3.55
C GLY A 215 -3.55 -12.89 3.39
N ILE A 216 -4.81 -12.45 3.38
CA ILE A 216 -5.22 -11.07 3.13
C ILE A 216 -6.20 -10.63 4.22
N GLU A 217 -6.07 -9.39 4.67
CA GLU A 217 -7.10 -8.67 5.42
C GLU A 217 -7.55 -7.42 4.69
N VAL A 218 -8.70 -6.87 5.11
CA VAL A 218 -9.25 -5.63 4.52
C VAL A 218 -9.26 -4.52 5.55
N VAL A 219 -8.62 -3.40 5.23
CA VAL A 219 -8.75 -2.13 5.96
C VAL A 219 -9.59 -1.15 5.15
N THR A 220 -10.26 -0.21 5.81
CA THR A 220 -11.04 0.84 5.15
C THR A 220 -10.39 2.18 5.48
N ASP A 221 -9.81 2.83 4.48
CA ASP A 221 -9.01 4.04 4.65
C ASP A 221 -9.37 5.11 3.62
N LYS A 222 -9.17 6.38 4.01
CA LYS A 222 -9.26 7.54 3.10
C LYS A 222 -7.93 7.79 2.40
N ILE A 223 -6.85 7.68 3.17
CA ILE A 223 -5.47 7.88 2.73
C ILE A 223 -4.71 6.57 2.92
N PHE A 224 -3.99 6.14 1.91
CA PHE A 224 -3.32 4.85 1.94
C PHE A 224 -1.99 4.83 1.22
N LEU A 225 -1.15 3.84 1.55
CA LEU A 225 0.05 3.55 0.77
C LEU A 225 -0.29 2.55 -0.33
N LEU A 226 0.33 2.67 -1.49
CA LEU A 226 0.19 1.66 -2.55
C LEU A 226 0.81 0.32 -2.11
N SER A 227 0.34 -0.77 -2.70
CA SER A 227 0.89 -2.11 -2.49
C SER A 227 1.98 -2.46 -3.50
N LEU A 228 2.76 -3.48 -3.18
CA LEU A 228 3.74 -4.12 -4.05
C LEU A 228 3.12 -4.52 -5.39
N THR A 229 1.93 -5.12 -5.38
CA THR A 229 1.26 -5.57 -6.61
C THR A 229 0.68 -4.41 -7.42
N GLU A 230 0.18 -3.36 -6.77
CA GLU A 230 -0.33 -2.15 -7.44
C GLU A 230 0.76 -1.31 -8.10
N VAL A 231 1.97 -1.31 -7.54
CA VAL A 231 3.10 -0.74 -8.26
C VAL A 231 3.60 -1.69 -9.33
N GLY A 232 3.20 -2.98 -9.35
CA GLY A 232 3.59 -3.94 -10.38
C GLY A 232 4.90 -4.68 -10.08
N LEU A 233 5.24 -4.88 -8.80
CA LEU A 233 6.33 -5.78 -8.36
C LEU A 233 5.66 -7.07 -7.89
N SER A 234 6.09 -8.24 -8.36
CA SER A 234 5.35 -9.46 -8.00
C SER A 234 6.00 -10.83 -8.24
N GLU A 235 6.94 -11.00 -9.17
CA GLU A 235 7.20 -12.36 -9.71
C GLU A 235 7.71 -13.40 -8.69
N GLU A 236 8.43 -13.00 -7.65
CA GLU A 236 8.87 -13.91 -6.57
C GLU A 236 8.28 -13.56 -5.19
N GLU A 237 8.03 -12.28 -4.96
CA GLU A 237 7.78 -11.69 -3.64
C GLU A 237 6.29 -11.62 -3.26
N SER A 238 5.40 -11.56 -4.27
CA SER A 238 3.93 -11.50 -4.08
C SER A 238 3.22 -12.85 -4.13
N LYS A 239 3.95 -13.98 -4.21
CA LYS A 239 3.33 -15.32 -4.28
C LYS A 239 2.42 -15.62 -3.08
N ASN A 240 2.58 -14.89 -1.98
CA ASN A 240 1.88 -15.10 -0.73
C ASN A 240 0.60 -14.28 -0.58
N TYR A 241 0.43 -13.19 -1.34
CA TYR A 241 -0.76 -12.33 -1.31
C TYR A 241 -0.87 -11.46 -2.57
N PHE A 242 -2.09 -11.10 -2.96
CA PHE A 242 -2.37 -10.21 -4.08
C PHE A 242 -3.24 -9.06 -3.58
N GLU A 243 -2.77 -7.82 -3.71
CA GLU A 243 -3.37 -6.65 -3.05
C GLU A 243 -4.02 -5.66 -4.03
N GLY A 244 -4.02 -5.99 -5.32
CA GLY A 244 -4.55 -5.13 -6.39
C GLY A 244 -3.82 -5.32 -7.70
N ASN A 245 -4.47 -4.89 -8.79
CA ASN A 245 -3.84 -4.89 -10.12
C ASN A 245 -2.80 -3.77 -10.21
N PRO A 246 -1.77 -3.90 -11.05
CA PRO A 246 -0.83 -2.81 -11.27
C PRO A 246 -1.52 -1.59 -11.90
N PHE A 247 -1.18 -0.39 -11.43
CA PHE A 247 -1.53 0.85 -12.13
C PHE A 247 -0.71 0.97 -13.41
N VAL A 248 -1.36 1.38 -14.50
CA VAL A 248 -0.75 1.47 -15.85
C VAL A 248 0.49 2.38 -15.88
N ILE A 249 0.54 3.38 -14.99
CA ILE A 249 1.66 4.31 -14.91
C ILE A 249 2.97 3.63 -14.48
N PHE A 250 2.90 2.53 -13.72
CA PHE A 250 4.07 1.81 -13.22
C PHE A 250 4.54 0.69 -14.17
N ASN A 251 5.11 1.08 -15.30
CA ASN A 251 5.54 0.15 -16.36
C ASN A 251 7.07 -0.06 -16.45
N SER A 252 7.86 0.66 -15.65
CA SER A 252 9.32 0.54 -15.61
C SER A 252 9.87 0.85 -14.21
N TYR A 253 11.17 0.65 -14.02
CA TYR A 253 11.84 1.10 -12.80
C TYR A 253 11.78 2.63 -12.66
N GLU A 254 12.02 3.35 -13.75
CA GLU A 254 12.00 4.82 -13.80
C GLU A 254 10.62 5.39 -13.42
N SER A 255 9.53 4.73 -13.83
CA SER A 255 8.17 5.17 -13.53
C SER A 255 7.81 5.14 -12.03
N ARG A 256 8.58 4.40 -11.22
CA ARG A 256 8.36 4.25 -9.77
C ARG A 256 9.24 5.17 -8.93
N LEU A 257 10.22 5.82 -9.56
CA LEU A 257 11.08 6.77 -8.87
C LEU A 257 10.24 7.92 -8.32
N ALA A 258 10.57 8.34 -7.11
CA ALA A 258 10.01 9.51 -6.46
C ALA A 258 11.15 10.35 -5.88
N ILE A 259 10.95 11.66 -5.82
CA ILE A 259 11.88 12.59 -5.16
C ILE A 259 11.20 13.16 -3.91
N ILE A 260 12.02 13.58 -2.94
CA ILE A 260 11.53 14.28 -1.75
C ILE A 260 11.01 15.65 -2.16
N SER A 261 9.85 16.05 -1.65
CA SER A 261 9.33 17.40 -1.87
C SER A 261 10.32 18.45 -1.34
N LEU A 262 10.35 19.64 -1.96
CA LEU A 262 11.25 20.69 -1.46
C LEU A 262 10.96 21.06 0.00
N GLN A 263 9.68 21.10 0.39
CA GLN A 263 9.27 21.36 1.76
C GLN A 263 9.83 20.31 2.73
N CYS A 264 9.69 19.01 2.43
CA CYS A 264 10.28 17.96 3.26
C CYS A 264 11.81 18.04 3.27
N TYR A 265 12.44 18.28 2.12
CA TYR A 265 13.88 18.42 2.04
C TYR A 265 14.43 19.56 2.91
N GLU A 266 13.73 20.69 2.99
CA GLU A 266 14.16 21.85 3.77
C GLU A 266 13.86 21.72 5.27
N ASN A 267 12.75 21.06 5.63
CA ASN A 267 12.23 21.12 6.99
C ASN A 267 12.37 19.82 7.80
N THR A 268 12.47 18.64 7.17
CA THR A 268 12.54 17.37 7.92
C THR A 268 13.69 17.36 8.92
N GLU A 269 13.40 16.91 10.14
CA GLU A 269 14.42 16.70 11.18
C GLU A 269 15.13 15.34 11.03
N SER A 270 14.71 14.51 10.07
CA SER A 270 15.44 13.31 9.69
C SER A 270 16.86 13.66 9.23
N VAL A 271 17.84 13.01 9.85
CA VAL A 271 19.26 13.17 9.52
C VAL A 271 19.71 12.37 8.31
N GLN A 272 18.82 11.55 7.77
CA GLN A 272 19.01 10.77 6.57
C GLN A 272 17.96 11.19 5.56
N LYS A 273 18.42 11.85 4.51
CA LYS A 273 17.63 12.23 3.34
C LYS A 273 18.50 12.15 2.09
N SER A 274 17.88 12.41 0.94
CA SER A 274 18.61 12.46 -0.33
C SER A 274 19.77 13.48 -0.27
N ARG A 275 20.85 13.23 -1.02
CA ARG A 275 22.01 14.14 -1.04
C ARG A 275 21.69 15.50 -1.66
N THR A 276 20.76 15.51 -2.62
CA THR A 276 20.26 16.70 -3.30
C THR A 276 18.74 16.59 -3.41
N PRO A 277 18.00 17.70 -3.52
CA PRO A 277 16.54 17.67 -3.60
C PRO A 277 16.02 16.97 -4.88
N GLU A 278 16.85 16.81 -5.91
CA GLU A 278 16.49 16.16 -7.17
C GLU A 278 16.78 14.65 -7.21
N ALA A 279 17.48 14.13 -6.19
CA ALA A 279 17.83 12.71 -6.16
C ALA A 279 16.63 11.86 -5.74
N SER A 280 16.42 10.74 -6.45
CA SER A 280 15.40 9.76 -6.10
C SER A 280 15.61 9.22 -4.69
N TYR A 281 14.50 8.92 -4.03
CA TYR A 281 14.48 8.41 -2.66
C TYR A 281 13.49 7.25 -2.53
N GLY A 282 13.76 6.36 -1.58
CA GLY A 282 12.90 5.21 -1.34
C GLY A 282 11.61 5.60 -0.62
N TRP A 283 10.51 4.89 -0.91
CA TRP A 283 9.20 5.18 -0.32
C TRP A 283 8.39 3.92 0.01
N TRP A 284 7.66 3.98 1.12
CA TRP A 284 6.96 2.84 1.73
C TRP A 284 5.82 2.32 0.86
N LEU A 285 5.63 1.01 0.89
CA LEU A 285 4.42 0.34 0.42
C LEU A 285 3.68 -0.24 1.63
N ARG A 286 2.38 -0.55 1.48
CA ARG A 286 1.60 -1.20 2.56
C ARG A 286 1.91 -2.69 2.74
N SER A 287 2.64 -3.30 1.81
CA SER A 287 2.80 -4.76 1.74
C SER A 287 3.85 -5.27 2.74
N PRO A 288 3.54 -6.31 3.55
CA PRO A 288 4.50 -6.88 4.49
C PRO A 288 5.51 -7.79 3.80
N TYR A 289 6.80 -7.73 4.16
CA TYR A 289 7.74 -8.75 3.73
C TYR A 289 7.39 -10.09 4.38
N SER A 290 7.27 -11.16 3.59
CA SER A 290 6.77 -12.45 4.11
C SER A 290 7.79 -13.23 4.95
N TRP A 291 9.08 -12.94 4.81
CA TRP A 291 10.15 -13.65 5.52
C TRP A 291 10.68 -12.92 6.75
N GLY A 292 10.19 -11.71 7.04
CA GLY A 292 10.52 -10.96 8.25
C GLY A 292 9.30 -10.18 8.74
N GLU A 293 8.84 -10.47 9.95
CA GLU A 293 7.62 -9.97 10.60
C GLU A 293 7.65 -8.50 11.03
N TYR A 294 8.75 -7.82 10.70
CA TYR A 294 9.06 -6.43 10.99
C TYR A 294 9.58 -5.69 9.74
N ASP A 295 9.73 -6.39 8.61
CA ASP A 295 10.18 -5.80 7.35
C ASP A 295 8.98 -5.49 6.46
N VAL A 296 8.98 -4.29 5.88
CA VAL A 296 7.95 -3.74 5.02
C VAL A 296 8.54 -3.52 3.62
N TRP A 297 7.78 -3.87 2.60
CA TRP A 297 8.17 -3.60 1.22
C TRP A 297 8.22 -2.10 0.93
N ASN A 298 9.13 -1.73 0.06
CA ASN A 298 9.27 -0.39 -0.47
C ASN A 298 9.73 -0.44 -1.93
N VAL A 299 9.64 0.73 -2.56
CA VAL A 299 10.37 1.01 -3.78
C VAL A 299 11.67 1.71 -3.40
N ASP A 300 12.81 1.19 -3.86
CA ASP A 300 14.12 1.80 -3.63
C ASP A 300 14.36 3.02 -4.54
N ASN A 301 15.52 3.68 -4.39
CA ASN A 301 15.89 4.84 -5.22
C ASN A 301 16.26 4.47 -6.68
N GLN A 302 16.15 3.20 -7.06
CA GLN A 302 16.30 2.68 -8.41
C GLN A 302 14.99 2.13 -8.97
N GLY A 303 13.87 2.27 -8.25
CA GLY A 303 12.56 1.79 -8.70
C GLY A 303 12.32 0.30 -8.49
N LYS A 304 13.16 -0.39 -7.73
CA LYS A 304 13.09 -1.83 -7.48
C LYS A 304 12.37 -2.13 -6.17
N ALA A 305 11.89 -3.37 -6.04
CA ALA A 305 11.44 -3.89 -4.76
C ALA A 305 12.62 -4.03 -3.81
N GLU A 306 12.48 -3.46 -2.62
CA GLU A 306 13.38 -3.69 -1.49
C GLU A 306 12.54 -3.75 -0.21
N HIS A 307 13.09 -4.31 0.86
CA HIS A 307 12.43 -4.31 2.16
C HIS A 307 13.30 -3.62 3.21
N ARG A 308 12.61 -3.01 4.18
CA ARG A 308 13.21 -2.24 5.26
C ARG A 308 12.40 -2.45 6.52
N ARG A 309 13.07 -2.33 7.67
CA ARG A 309 12.45 -2.51 8.98
C ARG A 309 11.43 -1.41 9.24
N ALA A 310 10.30 -1.73 9.86
CA ALA A 310 9.18 -0.80 10.03
C ALA A 310 9.55 0.48 10.79
N HIS A 311 10.34 0.36 11.86
CA HIS A 311 10.85 1.49 12.67
C HIS A 311 11.92 2.38 11.98
N LEU A 312 12.24 2.16 10.69
CA LEU A 312 13.16 3.06 9.98
C LEU A 312 12.48 4.41 9.73
N ASP A 313 12.85 5.38 10.54
CA ASP A 313 12.38 6.76 10.52
C ASP A 313 12.69 7.56 9.25
N ALA A 314 13.79 7.25 8.58
CA ALA A 314 14.29 8.04 7.46
C ALA A 314 13.79 7.58 6.08
N PHE A 315 12.51 7.24 5.95
CA PHE A 315 11.99 6.61 4.74
C PHE A 315 10.70 7.25 4.24
N GLY A 316 10.53 7.30 2.92
CA GLY A 316 9.58 8.20 2.28
C GLY A 316 8.12 7.82 2.45
N VAL A 317 7.30 8.77 2.90
CA VAL A 317 5.85 8.68 2.90
C VAL A 317 5.31 9.23 1.57
N ARG A 318 4.67 8.36 0.78
CA ARG A 318 4.07 8.72 -0.52
C ARG A 318 2.63 8.20 -0.58
N PRO A 319 1.66 8.96 -0.03
CA PRO A 319 0.28 8.50 0.09
C PRO A 319 -0.48 8.58 -1.23
N ALA A 320 -1.55 7.80 -1.31
CA ALA A 320 -2.56 7.80 -2.34
C ALA A 320 -3.95 7.96 -1.72
N LEU A 321 -4.92 8.39 -2.52
CA LEU A 321 -6.31 8.54 -2.12
C LEU A 321 -7.25 8.47 -3.32
N ASN A 322 -8.53 8.19 -3.06
CA ASN A 322 -9.59 8.27 -4.06
C ASN A 322 -10.45 9.52 -3.81
N ILE A 323 -10.59 10.37 -4.82
CA ILE A 323 -11.55 11.49 -4.77
C ILE A 323 -12.74 11.24 -5.68
N LYS A 324 -13.94 11.64 -5.23
CA LYS A 324 -15.07 11.79 -6.14
C LYS A 324 -14.84 12.99 -7.05
N TYR A 325 -15.31 12.90 -8.30
CA TYR A 325 -15.16 14.00 -9.27
C TYR A 325 -16.47 14.46 -9.89
N GLU A 326 -17.59 13.81 -9.58
CA GLU A 326 -18.87 14.19 -10.15
C GLU A 326 -19.29 15.58 -9.65
N GLY A 327 -19.59 16.48 -10.60
CA GLY A 327 -19.98 17.86 -10.31
C GLY A 327 -18.82 18.79 -9.97
N LEU A 328 -17.57 18.33 -9.99
CA LEU A 328 -16.41 19.20 -9.79
C LEU A 328 -16.05 19.96 -11.06
N THR A 329 -15.56 21.19 -10.88
CA THR A 329 -14.92 21.98 -11.93
C THR A 329 -13.42 22.03 -11.64
N PHE A 330 -12.61 21.73 -12.66
CA PHE A 330 -11.16 21.78 -12.58
C PHE A 330 -10.64 22.95 -13.42
N LEU A 331 -9.86 23.83 -12.80
CA LEU A 331 -9.21 24.97 -13.45
C LEU A 331 -7.72 24.70 -13.61
N GLY A 332 -7.14 25.08 -14.75
CA GLY A 332 -5.73 24.82 -15.09
C GLY A 332 -5.58 23.88 -16.29
N SER A 333 -4.34 23.61 -16.68
CA SER A 333 -4.00 22.69 -17.79
C SER A 333 -3.66 21.27 -17.33
N GLY A 334 -3.46 21.06 -16.03
CA GLY A 334 -3.09 19.76 -15.47
C GLY A 334 -1.63 19.39 -15.70
N THR A 335 -0.80 20.35 -16.10
CA THR A 335 0.65 20.18 -16.21
C THR A 335 1.30 20.40 -14.85
N ILE A 336 2.57 20.03 -14.69
CA ILE A 336 3.27 20.22 -13.41
C ILE A 336 3.43 21.70 -13.05
N ASP A 337 3.56 22.58 -14.05
CA ASP A 337 3.72 24.03 -13.89
C ASP A 337 2.38 24.78 -13.76
N ASP A 338 1.28 24.12 -14.14
CA ASP A 338 -0.09 24.65 -14.08
C ASP A 338 -1.06 23.49 -13.73
N PRO A 339 -0.97 22.97 -12.50
CA PRO A 339 -1.80 21.85 -12.05
C PRO A 339 -3.25 22.27 -11.92
N TYR A 340 -4.16 21.30 -11.99
CA TYR A 340 -5.56 21.54 -11.75
C TYR A 340 -5.83 22.02 -10.31
N ILE A 341 -6.79 22.91 -10.14
CA ILE A 341 -7.37 23.31 -8.86
C ILE A 341 -8.86 23.02 -8.90
N ILE A 342 -9.42 22.54 -7.79
CA ILE A 342 -10.84 22.26 -7.62
C ILE A 342 -11.56 23.56 -7.20
N GLU A 343 -12.59 23.96 -7.94
CA GLU A 343 -13.45 25.12 -7.62
C GLU A 343 -14.70 24.73 -6.82
#